data_AF-A0A371YWP1-F1
#
_entry.id   AF-A0A371YWP1-F1
#
_cell.length_a   1.000
_cell.length_b   1.000
_cell.length_c   1.000
_cell.angle_alpha   90.00
_cell.angle_beta   90.00
_cell.angle_gamma   90.00
#
_symmetry.space_group_name_H-M   'P 1'
#
loop_
_entity.id
_entity.type
_entity.pdbx_description
1 polymer ?
#
loop_
_entity_poly.entity_id
_entity_poly.type
_entity_poly.pdbx_seq_one_letter_code
_entity_poly.pdbx_strand_id
1 'polypeptide(L)' 'LQPDAKSQVTLRYVDGKPVGATSVVISTQHVEGASQATIREELGSIVRDVLPQGWMCPEDEFYVNPTGVFVIGGPDGD' A
#
# COMPACT_ATOMS: atom_id res chain seq x y z
N LEU A 1 -10.42 7.29 -3.22
CA LEU A 1 -10.27 5.83 -3.43
C LEU A 1 -11.62 5.19 -3.72
N GLN A 2 -11.65 3.98 -4.26
CA GLN A 2 -12.85 3.17 -4.55
C GLN A 2 -12.81 1.87 -3.70
N PRO A 3 -13.89 1.07 -3.61
CA PRO A 3 -14.02 0.07 -2.55
C PRO A 3 -13.09 -1.15 -2.69
N ASP A 4 -12.59 -1.49 -3.88
CA ASP A 4 -11.70 -2.63 -4.08
C ASP A 4 -10.24 -2.27 -3.71
N ALA A 5 -9.64 -3.07 -2.82
CA ALA A 5 -8.26 -2.89 -2.39
C ALA A 5 -7.63 -4.20 -1.95
N LYS A 6 -6.33 -4.35 -2.24
CA LYS A 6 -5.46 -5.44 -1.81
C LYS A 6 -4.23 -4.85 -1.15
N SER A 7 -3.77 -5.45 -0.05
CA SER A 7 -2.56 -5.04 0.64
C SER A 7 -1.68 -6.24 0.99
N GLN A 8 -0.37 -6.04 1.00
CA GLN A 8 0.61 -7.01 1.42
C GLN A 8 1.72 -6.29 2.21
N VAL A 9 2.12 -6.87 3.34
CA VAL A 9 3.20 -6.36 4.19
C VAL A 9 4.21 -7.47 4.41
N THR A 10 5.48 -7.18 4.11
CA THR A 10 6.59 -8.09 4.41
C THR A 10 7.28 -7.61 5.69
N LEU A 11 7.48 -8.50 6.65
CA LEU A 11 8.02 -8.16 7.97
C LEU A 11 9.42 -8.74 8.16
N ARG A 12 10.31 -7.94 8.77
CA ARG A 12 11.60 -8.42 9.28
C ARG A 12 11.39 -9.04 10.66
N TYR A 13 11.98 -10.20 10.87
CA TYR A 13 12.01 -10.87 12.17
C TYR A 13 13.44 -10.91 12.75
N VAL A 14 13.55 -10.70 14.06
CA VAL A 14 14.77 -10.91 14.86
C VAL A 14 14.37 -11.72 16.09
N ASP A 15 15.06 -12.83 16.33
CA ASP A 15 14.81 -13.74 17.47
C ASP A 15 13.33 -14.15 17.60
N GLY A 16 12.69 -14.46 16.48
CA GLY A 16 11.29 -14.90 16.42
C GLY A 16 10.26 -13.79 16.62
N LYS A 17 10.67 -12.52 16.72
CA LYS A 17 9.77 -11.36 16.88
C LYS A 17 9.82 -10.44 15.67
N PRO A 18 8.69 -9.92 15.18
CA PRO A 18 8.68 -8.90 14.13
C PRO A 18 9.23 -7.58 14.70
N VAL A 19 10.06 -6.90 13.91
CA VAL A 19 10.71 -5.64 14.32
C VAL A 19 10.45 -4.47 13.38
N GLY A 20 9.79 -4.70 12.24
CA GLY A 20 9.47 -3.66 11.26
C GLY A 20 9.05 -4.25 9.91
N ALA A 21 8.45 -3.42 9.05
CA ALA A 21 8.16 -3.77 7.68
C ALA A 21 9.39 -3.57 6.79
N THR A 22 9.66 -4.51 5.89
CA THR A 22 10.70 -4.39 4.86
C THR A 22 10.13 -3.89 3.54
N SER A 23 8.88 -4.24 3.23
CA SER A 23 8.16 -3.73 2.07
C SER A 23 6.67 -3.71 2.32
N VAL A 24 5.98 -2.77 1.69
CA VAL A 24 4.52 -2.64 1.74
C VAL A 24 4.02 -2.47 0.31
N VAL A 25 3.08 -3.31 -0.10
CA VAL A 25 2.41 -3.22 -1.41
C VAL A 25 0.95 -2.94 -1.17
N ILE A 26 0.42 -1.88 -1.80
CA ILE A 26 -1.01 -1.57 -1.80
C ILE A 26 -1.46 -1.38 -3.24
N SER A 27 -2.49 -2.11 -3.62
CA SER A 27 -3.24 -1.90 -4.85
C SER A 27 -4.65 -1.49 -4.48
N THR A 28 -5.05 -0.27 -4.80
CA THR A 28 -6.40 0.24 -4.51
C THR A 28 -7.03 0.78 -5.78
N GLN A 29 -8.32 0.48 -5.91
CA GLN A 29 -9.14 1.06 -6.94
C GLN A 29 -9.23 2.58 -6.73
N HIS A 30 -9.18 3.34 -7.81
CA HIS A 30 -9.26 4.79 -7.76
C HIS A 30 -10.13 5.35 -8.87
N VAL A 31 -10.60 6.58 -8.67
CA VAL A 31 -11.35 7.29 -9.70
C VAL A 31 -10.45 7.55 -10.91
N GLU A 32 -11.05 7.55 -12.10
CA GLU A 32 -10.36 7.93 -13.33
C GLU A 32 -9.78 9.36 -13.20
N GLY A 33 -8.57 9.57 -13.70
CA GLY A 33 -7.87 10.85 -13.60
C GLY A 33 -7.21 11.14 -12.24
N ALA A 34 -7.33 10.26 -11.24
CA ALA A 34 -6.58 10.40 -10.00
C ALA A 34 -5.07 10.31 -10.23
N SER A 35 -4.30 11.22 -9.62
CA SER A 35 -2.84 11.23 -9.75
C SER A 35 -2.21 10.15 -8.86
N GLN A 36 -1.22 9.44 -9.39
CA GLN A 36 -0.46 8.45 -8.62
C GLN A 36 0.24 9.07 -7.41
N ALA A 37 0.69 10.32 -7.51
CA ALA A 37 1.31 11.04 -6.40
C ALA A 37 0.33 11.26 -5.24
N THR A 38 -0.89 11.70 -5.55
CA THR A 38 -1.96 11.92 -4.55
C THR A 38 -2.37 10.61 -3.88
N ILE A 39 -2.57 9.54 -4.67
CA ILE A 39 -2.92 8.22 -4.14
C ILE A 39 -1.81 7.72 -3.21
N ARG A 40 -0.54 7.87 -3.62
CA ARG A 40 0.62 7.47 -2.83
C ARG A 40 0.72 8.25 -1.52
N GLU A 41 0.50 9.55 -1.54
CA GLU A 41 0.54 10.41 -0.36
C GLU A 41 -0.56 10.02 0.65
N GLU A 42 -1.80 9.89 0.18
CA GLU A 42 -2.96 9.50 0.98
C GLU A 42 -2.74 8.13 1.64
N LEU A 43 -2.37 7.12 0.86
CA LEU A 43 -2.06 5.79 1.38
C LEU A 43 -0.85 5.79 2.30
N GLY A 44 0.18 6.58 2.00
CA GLY A 44 1.37 6.69 2.84
C GLY A 44 1.03 7.20 4.25
N SER A 45 0.11 8.16 4.37
CA SER A 45 -0.41 8.60 5.67
C SER A 45 -1.11 7.46 6.40
N ILE A 46 -2.04 6.78 5.72
CA ILE A 46 -2.82 5.68 6.31
C ILE A 46 -1.90 4.55 6.81
N VAL A 47 -0.91 4.15 6.02
CA VAL A 47 0.03 3.09 6.41
C VAL A 47 0.87 3.50 7.63
N ARG A 48 1.35 4.75 7.66
CA ARG A 48 2.11 5.27 8.80
C ARG A 48 1.27 5.35 10.08
N ASP A 49 -0.02 5.62 9.96
CA ASP A 49 -0.94 5.66 11.10
C ASP A 49 -1.28 4.26 11.63
N VAL A 50 -1.26 3.24 10.76
CA VAL A 50 -1.58 1.84 11.12
C VAL A 50 -0.35 1.08 11.64
N LEU A 51 0.84 1.33 11.08
CA LEU A 51 2.06 0.67 11.51
C LEU A 51 2.58 1.25 12.85
N PRO A 52 3.23 0.43 13.70
CA PRO A 52 3.90 0.96 14.87
C PRO A 52 4.96 2.00 14.49
N GLN A 53 5.24 2.95 15.39
CA GLN A 53 6.23 3.99 15.14
C GLN A 53 7.59 3.37 14.77
N GLY A 54 8.19 3.83 13.67
CA GLY A 54 9.47 3.34 13.16
C GLY A 54 9.40 2.03 12.38
N TRP A 55 8.21 1.48 12.13
CA TRP A 55 8.06 0.22 11.37
C TRP A 55 7.86 0.42 9.87
N MET A 56 7.71 1.65 9.40
CA MET A 56 7.53 1.94 7.99
C MET A 56 8.75 1.45 7.19
N CYS A 57 8.50 0.89 6.01
CA CYS A 57 9.55 0.47 5.10
C CYS A 57 10.27 1.69 4.49
N PRO A 58 11.46 1.51 3.90
CA PRO A 58 12.07 2.50 3.01
C PRO A 58 11.10 2.95 1.90
N GLU A 59 11.27 4.19 1.42
CA GLU A 59 10.38 4.80 0.43
C GLU A 59 10.37 4.04 -0.90
N ASP A 60 11.52 3.49 -1.30
CA ASP A 60 11.69 2.65 -2.49
C ASP A 60 11.07 1.25 -2.36
N GLU A 61 10.73 0.83 -1.14
CA GLU A 61 10.03 -0.44 -0.84
C GLU A 61 8.55 -0.24 -0.50
N PHE A 62 8.04 0.99 -0.65
CA PHE A 62 6.62 1.29 -0.58
C PHE A 62 6.03 1.31 -1.99
N TYR A 63 5.28 0.26 -2.35
CA TYR A 63 4.70 0.10 -3.67
C TYR A 63 3.20 0.44 -3.64
N VAL A 64 2.80 1.41 -4.45
CA VAL A 64 1.41 1.84 -4.58
C VAL A 64 1.01 1.65 -6.04
N ASN A 65 -0.03 0.84 -6.26
CA ASN A 65 -0.55 0.47 -7.57
C ASN A 65 0.58 0.10 -8.57
N PRO A 66 1.51 -0.82 -8.23
CA PRO A 66 2.71 -1.10 -9.02
C PRO A 66 2.40 -1.65 -10.43
N THR A 67 1.19 -2.20 -10.63
CA THR A 67 0.71 -2.69 -11.94
C THR A 67 0.03 -1.61 -12.78
N GLY A 68 -0.02 -0.36 -12.32
CA GLY A 68 -0.57 0.78 -13.05
C GLY A 68 -2.01 1.13 -12.68
N VAL A 69 -2.82 1.49 -13.69
CA VAL A 69 -4.16 2.07 -13.52
C VAL A 69 -5.14 1.00 -13.00
N PHE A 70 -5.70 1.23 -11.81
CA PHE A 70 -6.70 0.35 -11.20
C PHE A 70 -8.03 1.10 -11.11
N VAL A 71 -8.67 1.32 -12.26
CA VAL A 71 -9.96 2.05 -12.37
C VAL A 71 -11.15 1.08 -12.37
N ILE A 72 -10.99 -0.09 -12.98
CA ILE A 72 -12.01 -1.15 -13.01
C ILE A 72 -11.62 -2.20 -11.97
N GLY A 73 -12.52 -2.50 -11.03
CA GLY A 73 -12.36 -3.48 -9.95
C GLY A 73 -13.73 -4.02 -9.50
N GLY A 74 -13.76 -4.97 -8.57
CA GLY A 74 -15.00 -5.70 -8.21
C GLY A 74 -15.36 -6.82 -9.21
N PRO A 75 -16.62 -7.29 -9.26
CA PRO A 75 -17.03 -8.47 -10.05
C PRO A 75 -16.88 -8.33 -11.59
N ASP A 76 -16.65 -7.12 -12.10
CA ASP A 76 -16.31 -6.90 -13.51
C ASP A 76 -14.79 -7.01 -13.79
N GLY A 77 -13.95 -7.07 -12.74
CA GLY A 77 -12.49 -7.11 -12.82
C GLY A 77 -11.84 -8.36 -12.23
N ASP A 78 -12.62 -9.35 -11.76
CA ASP A 78 -12.18 -10.66 -11.27
C ASP A 78 -12.72 -11.79 -12.17
#